data_AF-A0A3D0TGE1-F1
#
_entry.id   AF-A0A3D0TGE1-F1
#
_cell.length_a   1.000
_cell.length_b   1.000
_cell.length_c   1.000
_cell.angle_alpha   90.00
_cell.angle_beta   90.00
_cell.angle_gamma   90.00
#
_symmetry.space_group_name_H-M   'P 1'
#
loop_
_entity.id
_entity.type
_entity.pdbx_description
1 polymer ?
#
loop_
_entity_poly.entity_id
_entity_poly.type
_entity_poly.pdbx_seq_one_letter_code
_entity_poly.pdbx_strand_id
1 'polypeptide(L)'
;MFDFRYYHWKLATCSLISILLFFGCAEENAEENKDSSSSSSITSSSSITTYSIGGTVTGLSGFLVIQNNSADDTVIEQTGTDNVSFTFKTRISSGS
;
A
#
# COMPACT_ATOMS: atom_id res chain seq x y z
N MET A 1 -30.81 -32.91 31.85
CA MET A 1 -31.93 -32.21 31.21
C MET A 1 -31.84 -30.72 31.54
N PHE A 2 -30.86 -30.00 30.96
CA PHE A 2 -30.67 -28.55 31.20
C PHE A 2 -30.37 -27.74 29.92
N ASP A 3 -30.51 -28.31 28.73
CA ASP A 3 -30.09 -27.62 27.49
C ASP A 3 -31.22 -26.92 26.75
N PHE A 4 -32.48 -27.08 27.17
CA PHE A 4 -33.62 -26.50 26.45
C PHE A 4 -33.78 -24.98 26.68
N ARG A 5 -33.31 -24.48 27.84
CA ARG A 5 -33.41 -23.04 28.21
C ARG A 5 -32.24 -22.20 27.68
N TYR A 6 -31.11 -22.83 27.34
CA TYR A 6 -29.93 -22.16 26.78
C TYR A 6 -30.07 -21.92 25.27
N TYR A 7 -30.72 -22.85 24.56
CA TYR A 7 -30.99 -22.72 23.13
C TYR A 7 -31.95 -21.56 22.79
N HIS A 8 -32.92 -21.26 23.67
CA HIS A 8 -33.90 -20.19 23.43
C HIS A 8 -33.29 -18.78 23.54
N TRP A 9 -32.35 -18.57 24.46
CA TRP A 9 -31.59 -17.31 24.58
C TRP A 9 -30.66 -17.12 23.37
N LYS A 10 -29.96 -18.18 22.94
CA LYS A 10 -29.04 -18.12 21.80
C LYS A 10 -29.75 -17.87 20.47
N LEU A 11 -30.92 -18.48 20.24
CA LEU A 11 -31.70 -18.27 19.01
C LEU A 11 -32.24 -16.84 18.90
N ALA A 12 -32.66 -16.24 20.02
CA ALA A 12 -33.12 -14.85 20.08
C ALA A 12 -31.99 -13.86 19.75
N THR A 13 -30.77 -14.09 20.24
CA THR A 13 -29.62 -13.25 19.92
C THR A 13 -29.18 -13.37 18.45
N CYS A 14 -29.29 -14.57 17.86
CA CYS A 14 -29.00 -14.76 16.43
C CYS A 14 -30.03 -14.03 15.54
N SER A 15 -31.31 -14.02 15.92
CA SER A 15 -32.36 -13.31 15.17
C SER A 15 -32.18 -11.79 15.21
N LEU A 16 -31.70 -11.23 16.34
CA LEU A 16 -31.48 -9.79 16.49
C LEU A 16 -30.25 -9.30 15.71
N ILE A 17 -29.18 -10.10 15.63
CA ILE A 17 -28.01 -9.81 14.77
C ILE A 17 -28.40 -9.76 13.28
N SER A 18 -29.31 -10.64 12.83
CA SER A 18 -29.76 -10.64 11.44
C SER A 18 -30.63 -9.44 11.09
N ILE A 19 -31.45 -8.93 12.01
CA ILE A 19 -32.32 -7.76 11.79
C ILE A 19 -31.49 -6.47 11.63
N LEU A 20 -30.39 -6.33 12.37
CA LEU A 20 -29.49 -5.17 12.29
C LEU A 20 -28.71 -5.09 10.95
N LEU A 21 -28.59 -6.20 10.23
CA LEU A 21 -27.96 -6.23 8.90
C LEU A 21 -28.90 -5.80 7.77
N PHE A 22 -30.22 -5.70 8.02
CA PHE A 22 -31.20 -5.28 7.02
C PHE A 22 -31.69 -3.83 7.15
N PHE A 23 -31.45 -3.15 8.28
CA PHE A 23 -31.67 -1.70 8.43
C PHE A 23 -30.38 -0.92 8.16
N GLY A 24 -29.86 -1.02 6.94
CA GLY A 24 -28.93 -0.04 6.38
C GLY A 24 -29.69 1.25 6.01
N CYS A 25 -29.05 2.40 6.22
CA CYS A 25 -29.60 3.76 6.10
C CYS A 25 -30.53 3.98 4.90
N ALA A 26 -31.71 4.56 5.16
CA ALA A 26 -32.42 5.35 4.16
C ALA A 26 -31.84 6.77 4.21
N GLU A 27 -31.04 7.14 3.21
CA GLU A 27 -30.62 8.51 2.98
C GLU A 27 -31.82 9.26 2.37
N GLU A 28 -32.41 10.15 3.16
CA GLU A 28 -33.39 11.14 2.73
C GLU A 28 -32.71 12.06 1.72
N ASN A 29 -33.09 11.93 0.45
CA ASN A 29 -32.81 12.94 -0.54
C ASN A 29 -34.06 13.79 -0.72
N ALA A 30 -33.96 15.07 -0.34
CA ALA A 30 -34.69 16.15 -1.00
C ALA A 30 -33.73 17.33 -1.20
N GLU A 31 -33.54 17.67 -2.48
CA GLU A 31 -32.67 18.68 -3.12
C GLU A 31 -32.86 20.09 -2.53
N GLU A 32 -31.87 21.00 -2.51
CA GLU A 32 -31.23 21.59 -3.68
C GLU A 32 -29.90 22.31 -3.30
N ASN A 33 -28.77 21.78 -3.77
CA ASN A 33 -27.70 22.64 -4.29
C ASN A 33 -27.01 21.91 -5.44
N LYS A 34 -27.20 22.46 -6.62
CA LYS A 34 -26.69 21.97 -7.89
C LYS A 34 -25.20 22.32 -7.99
N ASP A 35 -24.36 21.43 -7.48
CA ASP A 35 -23.02 21.22 -8.03
C ASP A 35 -22.76 19.72 -8.09
N SER A 36 -22.90 19.18 -9.30
CA SER A 36 -22.71 17.79 -9.65
C SER A 36 -21.28 17.33 -9.34
N SER A 37 -21.02 16.92 -8.10
CA SER A 37 -19.85 16.12 -7.76
C SER A 37 -20.31 14.66 -7.69
N SER A 38 -20.37 14.03 -8.87
CA SER A 38 -20.28 12.57 -8.94
C SER A 38 -19.01 12.18 -8.21
N SER A 39 -19.12 11.82 -6.92
CA SER A 39 -18.12 11.05 -6.20
C SER A 39 -18.18 9.63 -6.75
N SER A 40 -17.85 9.52 -8.04
CA SER A 40 -17.10 8.44 -8.61
C SER A 40 -16.14 8.05 -7.50
N SER A 41 -16.31 6.85 -6.94
CA SER A 41 -15.28 6.25 -6.11
C SER A 41 -14.02 6.37 -6.95
N ILE A 42 -13.20 7.37 -6.62
CA ILE A 42 -11.92 7.56 -7.27
C ILE A 42 -11.16 6.36 -6.73
N THR A 43 -11.24 5.23 -7.41
CA THR A 43 -10.10 4.35 -7.56
C THR A 43 -9.05 5.19 -8.28
N SER A 44 -8.53 6.19 -7.55
CA SER A 44 -7.25 6.79 -7.80
C SER A 44 -6.34 5.63 -7.49
N SER A 45 -6.07 4.85 -8.54
CA SER A 45 -4.80 4.20 -8.66
C SER A 45 -3.80 5.35 -8.64
N SER A 46 -3.47 5.83 -7.45
CA SER A 46 -2.38 6.75 -7.22
C SER A 46 -1.16 5.96 -7.63
N SER A 47 -0.74 6.15 -8.88
CA SER A 47 0.49 5.59 -9.38
C SER A 47 1.60 6.14 -8.50
N ILE A 48 2.14 5.29 -7.64
CA ILE A 48 3.31 5.64 -6.83
C ILE A 48 4.45 5.81 -7.82
N THR A 49 4.95 7.04 -7.95
CA THR A 49 6.14 7.28 -8.76
C THR A 49 7.34 6.73 -8.01
N THR A 50 8.19 5.98 -8.70
CA THR A 50 9.41 5.41 -8.12
C THR A 50 10.65 5.95 -8.82
N TYR A 51 11.72 6.16 -8.08
CA TYR A 51 12.99 6.70 -8.57
C TYR A 51 14.13 5.71 -8.38
N SER A 52 15.07 5.69 -9.32
CA SER A 52 16.34 4.97 -9.20
C SER A 52 17.39 5.87 -8.56
N ILE A 53 18.18 5.30 -7.65
CA ILE A 53 19.36 5.96 -7.07
C ILE A 53 20.61 5.37 -7.69
N GLY A 54 21.54 6.22 -8.10
CA GLY A 54 22.80 5.82 -8.69
C GLY A 54 23.84 6.93 -8.60
N GLY A 55 25.02 6.66 -9.14
CA GLY A 55 26.12 7.60 -9.14
C GLY A 55 27.30 7.13 -9.96
N THR A 56 28.39 7.89 -9.90
CA THR A 56 29.65 7.57 -10.56
C THR A 56 30.75 7.52 -9.51
N VAL A 57 31.45 6.39 -9.44
CA VAL A 57 32.66 6.23 -8.64
C VAL A 57 33.85 6.62 -9.50
N THR A 58 34.68 7.53 -9.02
CA THR A 58 35.87 8.00 -9.73
C THR A 58 37.13 7.52 -9.01
N GLY A 59 38.19 7.20 -9.75
CA GLY A 59 39.47 6.75 -9.19
C GLY A 59 39.40 5.37 -8.49
N LEU A 60 38.44 4.53 -8.85
CA LEU A 60 38.33 3.18 -8.29
C LEU A 60 39.50 2.32 -8.77
N SER A 61 40.22 1.73 -7.81
CA SER A 61 41.18 0.66 -8.07
C SER A 61 40.67 -0.65 -7.47
N GLY A 62 40.50 -1.68 -8.29
CA GLY A 62 39.99 -2.98 -7.84
C GLY A 62 38.46 -3.06 -7.79
N PHE A 63 37.92 -3.58 -6.69
CA PHE A 63 36.49 -3.80 -6.48
C PHE A 63 35.97 -3.03 -5.26
N LEU A 64 34.74 -2.55 -5.37
CA LEU A 64 34.00 -1.90 -4.30
C LEU A 64 32.63 -2.57 -4.17
N VAL A 65 32.24 -2.93 -2.96
CA VAL A 65 30.88 -3.38 -2.67
C VAL A 65 30.19 -2.27 -1.90
N ILE A 66 29.12 -1.73 -2.47
CA ILE A 66 28.25 -0.77 -1.80
C ILE A 66 26.94 -1.45 -1.44
N GLN A 67 26.38 -1.07 -0.29
CA GLN A 67 25.15 -1.65 0.21
C GLN A 67 24.09 -0.57 0.38
N ASN A 68 22.88 -0.89 -0.03
CA ASN A 68 21.70 -0.10 0.25
C ASN A 68 21.08 -0.51 1.60
N ASN A 69 21.76 -0.19 2.71
CA ASN A 69 21.27 -0.42 4.09
C ASN A 69 20.69 -1.84 4.33
N SER A 70 21.48 -2.88 4.04
CA SER A 70 21.11 -4.30 4.10
C SER A 70 20.03 -4.78 3.11
N ALA A 71 19.49 -3.93 2.24
CA ALA A 71 18.50 -4.34 1.24
C ALA A 71 19.14 -5.03 0.03
N ASP A 72 20.11 -4.36 -0.60
CA ASP A 72 20.82 -4.89 -1.76
C ASP A 72 22.30 -4.50 -1.76
N ASP A 73 23.15 -5.47 -2.12
CA ASP A 73 24.58 -5.27 -2.38
C ASP A 73 24.82 -5.08 -3.87
N THR A 74 25.59 -4.05 -4.21
CA THR A 74 26.03 -3.76 -5.59
C THR A 74 27.55 -3.82 -5.64
N VAL A 75 28.06 -4.75 -6.45
CA VAL A 75 29.49 -4.87 -6.74
C VAL A 75 29.82 -3.94 -7.90
N ILE A 76 30.81 -3.08 -7.70
CA ILE A 76 31.36 -2.17 -8.68
C ILE A 76 32.80 -2.60 -8.94
N GLU A 77 33.08 -2.94 -10.19
CA GLU A 77 34.40 -3.37 -10.62
C GLU A 77 34.98 -2.31 -11.56
N GLN A 78 36.29 -2.08 -11.47
CA GLN A 78 36.98 -1.17 -12.36
C GLN A 78 36.93 -1.71 -13.80
N THR A 79 36.27 -0.98 -14.71
CA THR A 79 36.12 -1.34 -16.12
C THR A 79 37.21 -0.73 -17.03
N GLY A 80 38.33 -0.30 -16.46
CA GLY A 80 39.43 0.35 -17.19
C GLY A 80 39.20 1.84 -17.51
N THR A 81 38.03 2.38 -17.18
CA THR A 81 37.77 3.83 -17.19
C THR A 81 38.01 4.39 -15.78
N ASP A 82 38.47 5.63 -15.67
CA ASP A 82 38.63 6.33 -14.37
C ASP A 82 37.30 6.47 -13.60
N ASN A 83 36.18 6.33 -14.30
CA ASN A 83 34.83 6.54 -13.81
C ASN A 83 33.97 5.29 -14.07
N VAL A 84 33.36 4.76 -13.01
CA VAL A 84 32.44 3.62 -13.09
C VAL A 84 31.07 4.05 -12.57
N SER A 85 30.04 3.96 -13.41
CA SER A 85 28.67 4.26 -13.00
C SER A 85 28.02 3.05 -12.31
N PHE A 86 27.14 3.33 -11.36
CA PHE A 86 26.32 2.32 -10.69
C PHE A 86 24.90 2.81 -10.50
N THR A 87 23.98 1.88 -10.27
CA THR A 87 22.59 2.15 -9.90
C THR A 87 22.11 1.04 -8.99
N PHE A 88 21.50 1.40 -7.87
CA PHE A 88 20.87 0.43 -6.97
C PHE A 88 19.66 -0.22 -7.63
N LYS A 89 19.44 -1.50 -7.35
CA LYS A 89 18.33 -2.25 -7.95
C LYS A 89 16.99 -1.82 -7.34
N THR A 90 17.00 -1.49 -6.06
CA THR A 90 15.82 -1.06 -5.32
C THR A 90 15.46 0.38 -5.69
N ARG A 91 14.25 0.59 -6.20
CA ARG A 91 13.70 1.93 -6.45
C ARG A 91 12.98 2.45 -5.22
N ILE A 92 13.02 3.77 -5.02
CA ILE A 92 12.41 4.45 -3.88
C ILE A 92 11.12 5.13 -4.33
N SER A 93 10.05 4.93 -3.58
CA SER A 93 8.76 5.58 -3.81
C SER A 93 8.81 7.07 -3.46
N SER A 94 8.11 7.90 -4.23
CA SER A 94 7.94 9.32 -3.94
C SER A 94 7.34 9.54 -2.55
N GLY A 95 7.96 10.38 -1.72
CA GLY A 95 7.44 10.75 -0.40
C GLY A 95 7.74 9.78 0.75
N SER A 96 8.73 8.89 0.57
CA SER A 96 9.25 8.00 1.63
C SER A 96 10.22 8.71 2.57
#